data_AF-A0A7C1Z024-F1
#
_entry.id   AF-A0A7C1Z024-F1
#
_cell.length_a   1.000
_cell.length_b   1.000
_cell.length_c   1.000
_cell.angle_alpha   90.00
_cell.angle_beta   90.00
_cell.angle_gamma   90.00
#
_symmetry.space_group_name_H-M   'P 1'
#
loop_
_entity.id
_entity.type
_entity.pdbx_description
1 polymer ?
#
loop_
_entity_poly.entity_id
_entity_poly.type
_entity_poly.pdbx_seq_one_letter_code
_entity_poly.pdbx_strand_id
1 'polypeptide(L)'
;MCIRDRLIWEEVPLVNYMNISHPFLENSKTMIREMIRQHYNHPSVIMWGSMNEIFLWSKEGARIREHPDEAYNTNVFKVAGVLDSLIRAEDPGRYTAMAIHGSNHYDITGVAAIPQVLGLNLYNGWYSGEFDGFGRSLDRRHEKYPEQVLFISEYGAGSDRRLNSLNPRRFDFTGNWQRLYHEAHLRQINERPYLAGTAIWNQFDFSQPHTGGSIIQRNQKGLLTWDRKYKDSYFLYKANWNPEPMVYIASRDWTQRTGTNPNAPAGSGYHEVIQPVDIYTNLDNIELRINGKSLGVKSPDEIAKITWEVPFEQGINVLEASGEKSGKPYTDRLEINFTYRSHLLKDESVPFRSLGINIGGNAQFTDATGFVWEADQSYEQGSFGYIEGKEGEFHKDLIIYNTENTPLYYTFREDLSSYRLDVPEGDYEVELHFAESQDVGNGERTFNVSANGNVLFDTLDPAGDYGFRKAFFKTFTVRVTEDESLEISFGKITGKPLLNAIKVSRK
;
A
#
# COMPACT_ATOMS: atom_id res chain seq x y z
N MET A 1 22.91 -14.55 -15.16
CA MET A 1 21.89 -13.80 -15.94
C MET A 1 22.27 -12.35 -16.19
N CYS A 2 22.77 -11.59 -15.20
CA CYS A 2 23.05 -10.15 -15.35
C CYS A 2 24.29 -9.78 -16.20
N ILE A 3 25.14 -10.73 -16.56
CA ILE A 3 26.46 -10.49 -17.22
C ILE A 3 26.38 -9.69 -18.54
N ARG A 4 25.23 -9.68 -19.25
CA ARG A 4 25.17 -9.11 -20.61
C ARG A 4 24.51 -7.73 -20.71
N ASP A 5 23.48 -7.41 -19.93
CA ASP A 5 22.65 -6.21 -20.18
C ASP A 5 22.13 -5.49 -18.92
N ARG A 6 22.75 -5.72 -17.74
CA ARG A 6 22.28 -5.11 -16.47
C ARG A 6 23.44 -4.60 -15.63
N LEU A 7 23.26 -3.46 -14.99
CA LEU A 7 24.19 -2.90 -14.01
C LEU A 7 23.75 -3.29 -12.59
N ILE A 8 24.71 -3.56 -11.71
CA ILE A 8 24.49 -4.11 -10.37
C ILE A 8 25.28 -3.30 -9.33
N TRP A 9 24.55 -2.86 -8.31
CA TRP A 9 25.07 -2.62 -6.97
C TRP A 9 24.91 -3.93 -6.20
N GLU A 10 25.99 -4.47 -5.65
CA GLU A 10 25.96 -5.65 -4.77
C GLU A 10 26.52 -5.29 -3.38
N GLU A 11 25.91 -5.79 -2.30
CA GLU A 11 26.30 -5.42 -0.93
C GLU A 11 26.28 -6.58 0.06
N VAL A 12 27.05 -6.39 1.15
CA VAL A 12 27.01 -7.24 2.34
C VAL A 12 25.94 -6.75 3.34
N PRO A 13 25.35 -7.64 4.17
CA PRO A 13 24.18 -7.31 4.98
C PRO A 13 24.53 -6.65 6.32
N LEU A 14 25.30 -5.55 6.31
CA LEU A 14 25.53 -4.74 7.52
C LEU A 14 24.41 -3.70 7.64
N VAL A 15 23.36 -4.02 8.40
CA VAL A 15 22.10 -3.25 8.41
C VAL A 15 21.74 -2.74 9.81
N ASN A 16 21.14 -1.55 9.91
CA ASN A 16 20.44 -0.98 11.08
C ASN A 16 21.27 -0.58 12.30
N TYR A 17 21.97 -1.53 12.92
CA TYR A 17 22.81 -1.37 14.10
C TYR A 17 24.00 -2.32 13.99
N MET A 18 25.20 -1.81 14.28
CA MET A 18 26.43 -2.57 14.13
C MET A 18 27.00 -2.98 15.48
N ASN A 19 27.27 -4.27 15.66
CA ASN A 19 28.08 -4.69 16.81
C ASN A 19 29.55 -4.27 16.60
N ILE A 20 30.05 -3.36 17.43
CA ILE A 20 31.41 -2.79 17.32
C ILE A 20 32.54 -3.71 17.84
N SER A 21 32.28 -5.01 18.02
CA SER A 21 33.28 -5.97 18.46
C SER A 21 34.29 -6.32 17.36
N HIS A 22 35.53 -6.65 17.75
CA HIS A 22 36.57 -7.07 16.81
C HIS A 22 36.16 -8.30 15.97
N PRO A 23 35.55 -9.37 16.53
CA PRO A 23 35.07 -10.49 15.73
C PRO A 23 34.02 -10.11 14.68
N PHE A 24 33.11 -9.18 15.01
CA PHE A 24 32.12 -8.70 14.05
C PHE A 24 32.78 -7.96 12.88
N LEU A 25 33.76 -7.10 13.17
CA LEU A 25 34.54 -6.41 12.14
C LEU A 25 35.30 -7.39 11.24
N GLU A 26 36.01 -8.36 11.81
CA GLU A 26 36.76 -9.33 11.01
C GLU A 26 35.83 -10.19 10.14
N ASN A 27 34.68 -10.61 10.66
CA ASN A 27 33.69 -11.31 9.84
C ASN A 27 33.14 -10.43 8.70
N SER A 28 32.90 -9.14 8.97
CA SER A 28 32.45 -8.18 7.95
C SER A 28 33.48 -8.01 6.84
N LYS A 29 34.77 -7.91 7.18
CA LYS A 29 35.86 -7.88 6.20
C LYS A 29 35.93 -9.16 5.38
N THR A 30 35.73 -10.32 6.01
CA THR A 30 35.68 -11.61 5.31
C THR A 30 34.54 -11.63 4.28
N MET A 31 33.32 -11.27 4.67
CA MET A 31 32.17 -11.22 3.75
C MET A 31 32.42 -10.27 2.57
N ILE A 32 33.03 -9.10 2.79
CA ILE A 32 33.39 -8.17 1.71
C ILE A 32 34.38 -8.80 0.74
N ARG A 33 35.46 -9.42 1.24
CA ARG A 33 36.45 -10.09 0.38
C ARG A 33 35.83 -11.24 -0.40
N GLU A 34 34.96 -12.02 0.25
CA GLU A 34 34.26 -13.12 -0.37
C GLU A 34 33.34 -12.63 -1.49
N MET A 35 32.47 -11.65 -1.22
CA MET A 35 31.60 -11.03 -2.21
C MET A 35 32.40 -10.54 -3.42
N ILE A 36 33.42 -9.69 -3.18
CA ILE A 36 34.22 -9.09 -4.26
C ILE A 36 34.95 -10.18 -5.06
N ARG A 37 35.67 -11.10 -4.41
CA ARG A 37 36.49 -12.09 -5.12
C ARG A 37 35.65 -13.13 -5.85
N GLN A 38 34.52 -13.55 -5.30
CA GLN A 38 33.62 -14.50 -5.95
C GLN A 38 32.96 -13.88 -7.18
N HIS A 39 32.61 -12.59 -7.12
CA HIS A 39 31.87 -11.90 -8.18
C HIS A 39 32.73 -10.92 -9.01
N TYR A 40 34.06 -10.93 -8.82
CA TYR A 40 35.01 -9.98 -9.42
C TYR A 40 34.91 -9.87 -10.94
N ASN A 41 34.74 -11.02 -11.60
CA ASN A 41 34.73 -11.11 -13.06
C ASN A 41 33.36 -10.81 -13.69
N HIS A 42 32.40 -10.28 -12.91
CA HIS A 42 31.11 -9.86 -13.44
C HIS A 42 31.14 -8.39 -13.86
N PRO A 43 31.19 -8.07 -15.17
CA PRO A 43 31.21 -6.69 -15.64
C PRO A 43 29.91 -5.93 -15.33
N SER A 44 28.83 -6.66 -15.03
CA SER A 44 27.57 -6.10 -14.58
C SER A 44 27.68 -5.42 -13.21
N VAL A 45 28.57 -5.89 -12.32
CA VAL A 45 28.78 -5.21 -11.04
C VAL A 45 29.57 -3.94 -11.31
N ILE A 46 29.06 -2.80 -10.87
CA ILE A 46 29.71 -1.50 -11.06
C ILE A 46 30.03 -0.80 -9.74
N MET A 47 29.39 -1.22 -8.65
CA MET A 47 29.64 -0.70 -7.31
C MET A 47 29.41 -1.76 -6.23
N TRP A 48 30.20 -1.68 -5.16
CA TRP A 48 30.15 -2.56 -4.00
C TRP A 48 29.67 -1.80 -2.76
N GLY A 49 28.58 -2.27 -2.17
CA GLY A 49 27.96 -1.71 -0.97
C GLY A 49 28.51 -2.30 0.32
N SER A 50 28.69 -1.45 1.33
CA SER A 50 29.24 -1.85 2.64
C SER A 50 28.22 -1.90 3.78
N MET A 51 27.24 -0.98 3.81
CA MET A 51 26.27 -0.85 4.89
C MET A 51 24.94 -0.29 4.37
N ASN A 52 23.85 -0.60 5.08
CA ASN A 52 22.50 -0.07 4.85
C ASN A 52 21.88 0.45 6.16
N GLU A 53 21.50 1.73 6.20
CA GLU A 53 20.76 2.35 7.31
C GLU A 53 21.35 2.14 8.72
N ILE A 54 22.69 2.13 8.86
CA ILE A 54 23.44 1.66 10.05
C ILE A 54 23.17 2.40 11.38
N PHE A 55 22.40 3.47 11.36
CA PHE A 55 21.96 4.22 12.54
C PHE A 55 20.44 4.18 12.77
N LEU A 56 19.68 3.39 12.01
CA LEU A 56 18.21 3.42 12.10
C LEU A 56 17.68 2.79 13.39
N TRP A 57 18.43 1.87 14.01
CA TRP A 57 17.98 1.14 15.20
C TRP A 57 18.96 1.24 16.36
N SER A 58 18.43 1.21 17.58
CA SER A 58 19.22 1.03 18.80
C SER A 58 19.60 -0.44 18.97
N LYS A 59 20.52 -0.70 19.90
CA LYS A 59 20.91 -2.05 20.33
C LYS A 59 19.72 -2.90 20.80
N GLU A 60 18.71 -2.26 21.40
CA GLU A 60 17.49 -2.88 21.92
C GLU A 60 16.43 -3.13 20.85
N GLY A 61 16.69 -2.76 19.59
CA GLY A 61 15.74 -2.94 18.51
C GLY A 61 14.63 -1.88 18.49
N ALA A 62 14.90 -0.67 18.98
CA ALA A 62 14.00 0.47 18.80
C ALA A 62 14.47 1.33 17.61
N ARG A 63 13.54 1.84 16.79
CA ARG A 63 13.87 2.85 15.77
C ARG A 63 14.30 4.15 16.45
N ILE A 64 15.42 4.71 16.02
CA ILE A 64 15.98 5.96 16.56
C ILE A 64 16.29 6.94 15.43
N ARG A 65 16.29 8.23 15.75
CA ARG A 65 16.69 9.29 14.79
C ARG A 65 18.20 9.54 14.81
N GLU A 66 18.77 9.51 16.01
CA GLU A 66 20.17 9.76 16.29
C GLU A 66 20.61 8.77 17.37
N HIS A 67 21.83 8.24 17.24
CA HIS A 67 22.38 7.35 18.25
C HIS A 67 23.06 8.17 19.35
N PRO A 68 22.65 8.05 20.62
CA PRO A 68 23.08 8.95 21.69
C PRO A 68 24.52 8.70 22.17
N ASP A 69 25.08 7.52 21.90
CA ASP A 69 26.44 7.16 22.29
C ASP A 69 27.46 7.67 21.25
N GLU A 70 28.22 8.70 21.62
CA GLU A 70 29.29 9.28 20.79
C GLU A 70 30.45 8.31 20.53
N ALA A 71 30.77 7.43 21.48
CA ALA A 71 31.82 6.44 21.30
C ALA A 71 31.39 5.39 20.27
N TYR A 72 30.12 4.97 20.32
CA TYR A 72 29.52 4.15 19.27
C TYR A 72 29.59 4.84 17.91
N ASN A 73 29.12 6.09 17.80
CA ASN A 73 29.16 6.87 16.55
C ASN A 73 30.58 6.95 15.97
N THR A 74 31.57 7.25 16.82
CA THR A 74 32.99 7.30 16.44
C THR A 74 33.51 5.95 15.95
N ASN A 75 33.12 4.86 16.59
CA ASN A 75 33.52 3.51 16.19
C ASN A 75 32.85 3.08 14.89
N VAL A 76 31.58 3.42 14.66
CA VAL A 76 30.89 3.18 13.39
C VAL A 76 31.59 3.93 12.26
N PHE A 77 31.92 5.21 12.45
CA PHE A 77 32.69 5.99 11.47
C PHE A 77 34.02 5.32 11.11
N LYS A 78 34.80 4.89 12.12
CA LYS A 78 36.07 4.18 11.89
C LYS A 78 35.88 2.88 11.12
N VAL A 79 34.91 2.06 11.52
CA VAL A 79 34.62 0.79 10.85
C VAL A 79 34.20 1.02 9.41
N ALA A 80 33.29 1.97 9.16
CA ALA A 80 32.88 2.35 7.81
C ALA A 80 34.08 2.74 6.93
N GLY A 81 35.00 3.55 7.44
CA GLY A 81 36.22 3.93 6.71
C GLY A 81 37.14 2.74 6.43
N VAL A 82 37.25 1.78 7.36
CA VAL A 82 38.02 0.55 7.17
C VAL A 82 37.40 -0.34 6.10
N LEU A 83 36.06 -0.52 6.10
CA LEU A 83 35.38 -1.34 5.12
C LEU A 83 35.44 -0.71 3.72
N ASP A 84 35.23 0.60 3.60
CA ASP A 84 35.37 1.33 2.35
C ASP A 84 36.79 1.21 1.76
N SER A 85 37.81 1.43 2.59
CA SER A 85 39.22 1.28 2.19
C SER A 85 39.54 -0.16 1.75
N LEU A 86 38.94 -1.16 2.41
CA LEU A 86 39.10 -2.56 2.02
C LEU A 86 38.49 -2.84 0.65
N ILE A 87 37.28 -2.35 0.38
CA ILE A 87 36.63 -2.51 -0.94
C ILE A 87 37.52 -1.90 -2.03
N ARG A 88 38.01 -0.67 -1.84
CA ARG A 88 38.91 -0.01 -2.81
C ARG A 88 40.22 -0.76 -3.04
N ALA A 89 40.73 -1.44 -2.00
CA ALA A 89 41.96 -2.23 -2.12
C ALA A 89 41.74 -3.57 -2.83
N GLU A 90 40.60 -4.23 -2.61
CA GLU A 90 40.24 -5.49 -3.27
C GLU A 90 39.82 -5.27 -4.73
N ASP A 91 39.20 -4.14 -5.06
CA ASP A 91 38.76 -3.82 -6.41
C ASP A 91 38.82 -2.31 -6.72
N PRO A 92 40.00 -1.78 -7.11
CA PRO A 92 40.15 -0.36 -7.45
C PRO A 92 39.45 0.05 -8.75
N GLY A 93 38.90 -0.90 -9.52
CA GLY A 93 38.22 -0.64 -10.79
C GLY A 93 36.73 -0.32 -10.66
N ARG A 94 36.14 -0.46 -9.46
CA ARG A 94 34.71 -0.24 -9.19
C ARG A 94 34.49 0.73 -8.04
N TYR A 95 33.30 1.33 -7.99
CA TYR A 95 32.95 2.30 -6.97
C TYR A 95 32.57 1.64 -5.64
N THR A 96 32.84 2.34 -4.53
CA THR A 96 32.23 2.01 -3.24
C THR A 96 30.89 2.70 -3.04
N ALA A 97 29.95 2.01 -2.40
CA ALA A 97 28.62 2.52 -2.10
C ALA A 97 28.21 2.28 -0.63
N MET A 98 27.28 3.10 -0.15
CA MET A 98 26.61 2.90 1.14
C MET A 98 25.20 3.49 1.07
N ALA A 99 24.22 2.77 1.61
CA ALA A 99 22.84 3.24 1.68
C ALA A 99 22.53 3.80 3.08
N ILE A 100 21.90 4.97 3.13
CA ILE A 100 21.49 5.62 4.37
C ILE A 100 20.00 5.93 4.36
N HIS A 101 19.35 5.84 5.53
CA HIS A 101 17.99 6.37 5.67
C HIS A 101 18.03 7.90 5.74
N GLY A 102 16.91 8.57 5.45
CA GLY A 102 16.81 10.03 5.48
C GLY A 102 16.99 10.66 6.87
N SER A 103 18.24 10.79 7.33
CA SER A 103 18.64 11.45 8.59
C SER A 103 19.90 12.28 8.40
N ASN A 104 19.96 13.43 9.08
CA ASN A 104 21.15 14.28 9.10
C ASN A 104 22.27 13.71 9.99
N HIS A 105 22.00 12.67 10.79
CA HIS A 105 22.98 12.04 11.68
C HIS A 105 24.20 11.51 10.92
N TYR A 106 24.02 11.07 9.68
CA TYR A 106 25.12 10.60 8.83
C TYR A 106 26.08 11.72 8.43
N ASP A 107 25.60 12.96 8.29
CA ASP A 107 26.47 14.12 8.04
C ASP A 107 27.20 14.53 9.33
N ILE A 108 26.52 14.51 10.48
CA ILE A 108 27.10 14.85 11.80
C ILE A 108 28.25 13.90 12.16
N THR A 109 28.05 12.60 11.92
CA THR A 109 29.06 11.56 12.20
C THR A 109 30.15 11.47 11.13
N GLY A 110 29.99 12.16 9.99
CA GLY A 110 30.90 12.10 8.84
C GLY A 110 30.77 10.82 8.00
N VAL A 111 29.89 9.88 8.37
CA VAL A 111 29.71 8.61 7.65
C VAL A 111 29.24 8.82 6.21
N ALA A 112 28.39 9.82 5.96
CA ALA A 112 27.88 10.12 4.63
C ALA A 112 28.96 10.51 3.60
N ALA A 113 30.15 10.92 4.06
CA ALA A 113 31.26 11.35 3.19
C ALA A 113 32.24 10.22 2.83
N ILE A 114 32.06 9.02 3.40
CA ILE A 114 32.97 7.88 3.21
C ILE A 114 32.85 7.23 1.82
N PRO A 115 31.64 6.81 1.36
CA PRO A 115 31.52 6.09 0.09
C PRO A 115 31.74 7.01 -1.11
N GLN A 116 32.13 6.45 -2.26
CA GLN A 116 32.16 7.21 -3.52
C GLN A 116 30.75 7.52 -4.04
N VAL A 117 29.80 6.62 -3.81
CA VAL A 117 28.38 6.79 -4.17
C VAL A 117 27.54 6.69 -2.92
N LEU A 118 26.77 7.75 -2.61
CA LEU A 118 25.86 7.75 -1.47
C LEU A 118 24.45 7.37 -1.93
N GLY A 119 23.96 6.23 -1.44
CA GLY A 119 22.58 5.80 -1.57
C GLY A 119 21.68 6.43 -0.52
N LEU A 120 20.52 6.91 -0.93
CA LEU A 120 19.49 7.46 -0.07
C LEU A 120 18.23 6.59 -0.14
N ASN A 121 17.81 6.08 1.02
CA ASN A 121 16.53 5.40 1.20
C ASN A 121 15.47 6.43 1.61
N LEU A 122 14.60 6.78 0.68
CA LEU A 122 13.62 7.86 0.85
C LEU A 122 12.19 7.36 0.67
N TYR A 123 11.37 7.61 1.68
CA TYR A 123 9.99 7.12 1.78
C TYR A 123 8.98 8.26 1.98
N ASN A 124 9.25 9.41 1.37
CA ASN A 124 8.40 10.59 1.40
C ASN A 124 6.99 10.29 0.86
N GLY A 125 5.94 10.56 1.63
CA GLY A 125 4.57 10.14 1.32
C GLY A 125 4.25 8.68 1.65
N TRP A 126 5.18 7.94 2.27
CA TRP A 126 4.89 6.63 2.88
C TRP A 126 5.22 6.63 4.37
N TYR A 127 6.50 6.68 4.78
CA TYR A 127 6.88 6.70 6.20
C TYR A 127 7.08 8.11 6.77
N SER A 128 7.19 9.13 5.93
CA SER A 128 7.44 10.51 6.37
C SER A 128 6.95 11.51 5.34
N GLY A 129 6.61 12.73 5.77
CA GLY A 129 6.32 13.88 4.89
C GLY A 129 5.31 13.62 3.77
N GLU A 130 5.29 14.51 2.79
CA GLU A 130 4.49 14.42 1.56
C GLU A 130 5.36 14.08 0.35
N PHE A 131 4.75 13.75 -0.80
CA PHE A 131 5.47 13.34 -2.01
C PHE A 131 6.51 14.36 -2.48
N ASP A 132 6.19 15.66 -2.42
CA ASP A 132 7.08 16.77 -2.81
C ASP A 132 8.32 16.93 -1.89
N GLY A 133 8.28 16.32 -0.71
CA GLY A 133 9.42 16.27 0.19
C GLY A 133 10.58 15.45 -0.36
N PHE A 134 10.31 14.50 -1.26
CA PHE A 134 11.33 13.68 -1.92
C PHE A 134 12.31 14.57 -2.68
N GLY A 135 11.83 15.29 -3.69
CA GLY A 135 12.63 16.16 -4.54
C GLY A 135 13.30 17.29 -3.78
N ARG A 136 12.55 17.98 -2.90
CA ARG A 136 13.12 19.06 -2.06
C ARG A 136 14.27 18.60 -1.17
N SER A 137 14.21 17.37 -0.66
CA SER A 137 15.29 16.84 0.17
C SER A 137 16.55 16.57 -0.65
N LEU A 138 16.40 16.07 -1.88
CA LEU A 138 17.49 15.82 -2.81
C LEU A 138 18.16 17.11 -3.28
N ASP A 139 17.36 18.12 -3.66
CA ASP A 139 17.88 19.39 -4.17
C ASP A 139 18.72 20.11 -3.10
N ARG A 140 18.22 20.16 -1.86
CA ARG A 140 18.98 20.74 -0.73
C ARG A 140 20.28 20.00 -0.45
N ARG A 141 20.30 18.67 -0.61
CA ARG A 141 21.52 17.89 -0.40
C ARG A 141 22.52 18.15 -1.53
N HIS A 142 22.06 18.14 -2.78
CA HIS A 142 22.91 18.40 -3.93
C HIS A 142 23.50 19.82 -3.90
N GLU A 143 22.71 20.83 -3.51
CA GLU A 143 23.21 22.20 -3.32
C GLU A 143 24.29 22.27 -2.23
N LYS A 144 24.11 21.55 -1.12
CA LYS A 144 25.08 21.53 -0.01
C LYS A 144 26.35 20.72 -0.33
N TYR A 145 26.22 19.66 -1.12
CA TYR A 145 27.30 18.73 -1.45
C TYR A 145 27.31 18.42 -2.96
N PRO A 146 27.70 19.40 -3.81
CA PRO A 146 27.54 19.29 -5.27
C PRO A 146 28.39 18.18 -5.91
N GLU A 147 29.54 17.85 -5.31
CA GLU A 147 30.44 16.78 -5.77
C GLU A 147 30.03 15.39 -5.30
N GLN A 148 29.02 15.27 -4.43
CA GLN A 148 28.58 13.98 -3.93
C GLN A 148 27.74 13.27 -4.98
N VAL A 149 28.15 12.06 -5.37
CA VAL A 149 27.37 11.22 -6.28
C VAL A 149 26.18 10.66 -5.52
N LEU A 150 24.97 11.13 -5.86
CA LEU A 150 23.73 10.73 -5.22
C LEU A 150 23.04 9.61 -6.01
N PHE A 151 22.61 8.58 -5.30
CA PHE A 151 21.81 7.48 -5.83
C PHE A 151 20.58 7.28 -4.93
N ILE A 152 19.41 7.00 -5.48
CA ILE A 152 18.24 6.63 -4.68
C ILE A 152 18.26 5.11 -4.52
N SER A 153 18.75 4.62 -3.38
CA SER A 153 18.91 3.18 -3.14
C SER A 153 17.60 2.48 -2.81
N GLU A 154 16.64 3.21 -2.22
CA GLU A 154 15.29 2.70 -1.97
C GLU A 154 14.23 3.79 -2.05
N TYR A 155 13.11 3.46 -2.70
CA TYR A 155 11.84 4.19 -2.62
C TYR A 155 10.69 3.24 -3.00
N GLY A 156 9.55 3.34 -2.31
CA GLY A 156 8.40 2.47 -2.57
C GLY A 156 7.29 2.57 -1.53
N ALA A 157 6.08 2.22 -1.95
CA ALA A 157 4.89 2.14 -1.10
C ALA A 157 4.24 0.75 -1.20
N GLY A 158 3.64 0.30 -0.10
CA GLY A 158 3.02 -1.02 -0.03
C GLY A 158 1.65 -1.07 -0.70
N SER A 159 1.31 -2.19 -1.33
CA SER A 159 -0.03 -2.43 -1.89
C SER A 159 -0.53 -3.85 -1.70
N ASP A 160 -1.84 -3.99 -1.56
CA ASP A 160 -2.61 -5.22 -1.63
C ASP A 160 -3.57 -5.14 -2.82
N ARG A 161 -3.52 -6.14 -3.70
CA ARG A 161 -4.37 -6.21 -4.91
C ARG A 161 -5.87 -6.39 -4.58
N ARG A 162 -6.19 -6.68 -3.32
CA ARG A 162 -7.56 -6.77 -2.83
C ARG A 162 -8.13 -5.41 -2.43
N LEU A 163 -7.29 -4.38 -2.27
CA LEU A 163 -7.66 -3.06 -1.76
C LEU A 163 -7.57 -2.00 -2.86
N ASN A 164 -8.67 -1.29 -3.08
CA ASN A 164 -8.73 -0.20 -4.04
C ASN A 164 -9.62 0.95 -3.53
N SER A 165 -9.29 2.18 -3.93
CA SER A 165 -10.05 3.36 -3.52
C SER A 165 -10.06 4.43 -4.60
N LEU A 166 -11.18 5.13 -4.70
CA LEU A 166 -11.29 6.37 -5.48
C LEU A 166 -10.59 7.55 -4.78
N ASN A 167 -10.43 7.47 -3.45
CA ASN A 167 -9.79 8.48 -2.62
C ASN A 167 -8.67 7.82 -1.79
N PRO A 168 -7.60 7.34 -2.44
CA PRO A 168 -6.53 6.62 -1.77
C PRO A 168 -5.81 7.51 -0.74
N ARG A 169 -5.45 6.91 0.38
CA ARG A 169 -4.78 7.55 1.53
C ARG A 169 -3.49 6.80 1.86
N ARG A 170 -2.54 7.50 2.49
CA ARG A 170 -1.33 6.89 3.03
C ARG A 170 -1.69 5.76 3.98
N PHE A 171 -0.97 4.63 3.88
CA PHE A 171 -1.19 3.40 4.66
C PHE A 171 -2.51 2.66 4.44
N ASP A 172 -3.33 3.03 3.45
CA ASP A 172 -4.51 2.23 3.10
C ASP A 172 -4.18 0.96 2.28
N PHE A 173 -2.90 0.81 1.88
CA PHE A 173 -2.38 -0.29 1.07
C PHE A 173 -3.11 -0.49 -0.27
N THR A 174 -3.79 0.52 -0.80
CA THR A 174 -4.46 0.39 -2.09
C THR A 174 -3.46 0.33 -3.24
N GLY A 175 -3.81 -0.40 -4.31
CA GLY A 175 -3.07 -0.34 -5.57
C GLY A 175 -3.00 1.10 -6.13
N ASN A 176 -4.06 1.88 -5.90
CA ASN A 176 -4.15 3.30 -6.26
C ASN A 176 -3.09 4.15 -5.53
N TRP A 177 -2.91 3.99 -4.21
CA TRP A 177 -1.89 4.74 -3.46
C TRP A 177 -0.47 4.41 -3.94
N GLN A 178 -0.16 3.13 -4.15
CA GLN A 178 1.17 2.73 -4.66
C GLN A 178 1.47 3.34 -6.03
N ARG A 179 0.47 3.43 -6.91
CA ARG A 179 0.62 4.12 -8.21
C ARG A 179 0.85 5.60 -8.04
N LEU A 180 0.01 6.31 -7.29
CA LEU A 180 0.20 7.74 -7.01
C LEU A 180 1.59 8.04 -6.45
N TYR A 181 2.06 7.19 -5.52
CA TYR A 181 3.40 7.27 -4.98
C TYR A 181 4.47 7.18 -6.08
N HIS A 182 4.46 6.13 -6.90
CA HIS A 182 5.49 5.95 -7.93
C HIS A 182 5.39 6.99 -9.06
N GLU A 183 4.19 7.38 -9.45
CA GLU A 183 3.94 8.44 -10.43
C GLU A 183 4.53 9.79 -9.96
N ALA A 184 4.32 10.15 -8.68
CA ALA A 184 4.86 11.38 -8.11
C ALA A 184 6.39 11.34 -7.97
N HIS A 185 6.96 10.19 -7.61
CA HIS A 185 8.41 10.04 -7.48
C HIS A 185 9.10 10.00 -8.84
N LEU A 186 8.52 9.34 -9.85
CA LEU A 186 9.10 9.29 -11.19
C LEU A 186 9.20 10.68 -11.83
N ARG A 187 8.17 11.53 -11.70
CA ARG A 187 8.25 12.95 -12.14
C ARG A 187 9.43 13.66 -11.51
N GLN A 188 9.56 13.56 -10.19
CA GLN A 188 10.65 14.20 -9.46
C GLN A 188 12.03 13.62 -9.82
N ILE A 189 12.13 12.32 -10.08
CA ILE A 189 13.38 11.69 -10.54
C ILE A 189 13.77 12.24 -11.92
N ASN A 190 12.82 12.34 -12.86
CA ASN A 190 13.07 12.83 -14.22
C ASN A 190 13.55 14.30 -14.24
N GLU A 191 13.15 15.12 -13.26
CA GLU A 191 13.60 16.51 -13.11
C GLU A 191 15.04 16.65 -12.59
N ARG A 192 15.69 15.56 -12.16
CA ARG A 192 16.95 15.60 -11.38
C ARG A 192 18.07 14.85 -12.08
N PRO A 193 18.66 15.41 -13.16
CA PRO A 193 19.71 14.75 -13.94
C PRO A 193 21.03 14.58 -13.16
N TYR A 194 21.17 15.21 -11.99
CA TYR A 194 22.31 15.00 -11.08
C TYR A 194 22.27 13.66 -10.34
N LEU A 195 21.14 12.94 -10.35
CA LEU A 195 21.05 11.61 -9.76
C LEU A 195 21.79 10.60 -10.64
N ALA A 196 22.70 9.84 -10.04
CA ALA A 196 23.43 8.77 -10.73
C ALA A 196 22.53 7.56 -11.09
N GLY A 197 21.42 7.40 -10.36
CA GLY A 197 20.43 6.37 -10.63
C GLY A 197 19.45 6.19 -9.47
N THR A 198 18.48 5.31 -9.68
CA THR A 198 17.46 4.97 -8.70
C THR A 198 17.20 3.46 -8.68
N ALA A 199 16.83 2.93 -7.52
CA ALA A 199 16.43 1.54 -7.32
C ALA A 199 15.09 1.50 -6.58
N ILE A 200 14.10 0.89 -7.23
CA ILE A 200 12.76 0.72 -6.67
C ILE A 200 12.84 -0.33 -5.57
N TRP A 201 12.33 0.01 -4.38
CA TRP A 201 12.15 -0.94 -3.29
C TRP A 201 10.71 -1.44 -3.28
N ASN A 202 10.40 -2.62 -3.82
CA ASN A 202 11.30 -3.63 -4.38
C ASN A 202 10.75 -4.17 -5.71
N GLN A 203 11.51 -5.02 -6.41
CA GLN A 203 11.01 -5.74 -7.58
C GLN A 203 9.86 -6.69 -7.21
N PHE A 204 9.96 -7.39 -6.09
CA PHE A 204 8.99 -8.41 -5.66
C PHE A 204 8.55 -8.16 -4.23
N ASP A 205 7.30 -8.50 -3.90
CA ASP A 205 6.92 -8.70 -2.51
C ASP A 205 7.77 -9.83 -1.91
N PHE A 206 8.24 -9.66 -0.68
CA PHE A 206 9.18 -10.58 -0.03
C PHE A 206 8.88 -10.78 1.46
N SER A 207 9.57 -11.73 2.09
CA SER A 207 9.26 -12.16 3.45
C SER A 207 9.85 -11.19 4.44
N GLN A 208 9.01 -10.68 5.32
CA GLN A 208 9.45 -9.86 6.43
C GLN A 208 8.71 -10.35 7.68
N PRO A 209 9.29 -11.32 8.41
CA PRO A 209 8.69 -11.84 9.63
C PRO A 209 8.38 -10.69 10.60
N HIS A 210 7.30 -10.84 11.38
CA HIS A 210 6.81 -9.82 12.32
C HIS A 210 6.26 -8.54 11.68
N THR A 211 6.06 -8.51 10.36
CA THR A 211 5.32 -7.43 9.69
C THR A 211 3.83 -7.74 9.71
N GLY A 212 3.03 -6.74 10.09
CA GLY A 212 1.57 -6.77 10.02
C GLY A 212 1.07 -6.16 8.72
N GLY A 213 -0.04 -5.43 8.82
CA GLY A 213 -0.65 -4.72 7.69
C GLY A 213 -1.67 -5.56 6.94
N SER A 214 -1.95 -5.18 5.69
CA SER A 214 -2.97 -5.84 4.86
C SER A 214 -2.63 -7.29 4.50
N ILE A 215 -1.34 -7.64 4.44
CA ILE A 215 -0.89 -9.02 4.33
C ILE A 215 0.22 -9.33 5.33
N ILE A 216 -0.06 -10.24 6.25
CA ILE A 216 0.87 -10.61 7.32
C ILE A 216 2.20 -11.18 6.80
N GLN A 217 3.28 -10.88 7.53
CA GLN A 217 4.64 -11.39 7.32
C GLN A 217 5.25 -11.08 5.95
N ARG A 218 4.70 -10.08 5.25
CA ARG A 218 5.08 -9.74 3.88
C ARG A 218 5.37 -8.26 3.75
N ASN A 219 6.50 -7.93 3.15
CA ASN A 219 6.72 -6.59 2.63
C ASN A 219 6.06 -6.48 1.26
N GLN A 220 5.10 -5.56 1.15
CA GLN A 220 4.19 -5.45 0.01
C GLN A 220 4.56 -4.34 -0.99
N LYS A 221 5.80 -3.82 -0.93
CA LYS A 221 6.25 -2.73 -1.81
C LYS A 221 6.68 -3.20 -3.20
N GLY A 222 6.53 -4.49 -3.50
CA GLY A 222 6.89 -5.05 -4.79
C GLY A 222 6.11 -4.41 -5.94
N LEU A 223 6.76 -4.25 -7.09
CA LEU A 223 6.08 -4.06 -8.39
C LEU A 223 5.45 -5.36 -8.90
N LEU A 224 5.93 -6.50 -8.40
CA LEU A 224 5.32 -7.80 -8.59
C LEU A 224 4.94 -8.39 -7.23
N THR A 225 3.91 -9.22 -7.25
CA THR A 225 3.55 -10.04 -6.09
C THR A 225 4.65 -11.06 -5.77
N TRP A 226 4.54 -11.68 -4.59
CA TRP A 226 5.43 -12.77 -4.18
C TRP A 226 5.48 -13.90 -5.21
N ASP A 227 4.36 -14.24 -5.83
CA ASP A 227 4.26 -15.26 -6.88
C ASP A 227 4.51 -14.70 -8.29
N ARG A 228 5.15 -13.53 -8.40
CA ARG A 228 5.64 -12.92 -9.64
C ARG A 228 4.53 -12.52 -10.62
N LYS A 229 3.33 -12.21 -10.13
CA LYS A 229 2.31 -11.53 -10.92
C LYS A 229 2.60 -10.03 -10.92
N TYR A 230 2.54 -9.40 -12.10
CA TYR A 230 2.69 -7.95 -12.21
C TYR A 230 1.56 -7.22 -11.50
N LYS A 231 1.91 -6.18 -10.74
CA LYS A 231 0.97 -5.16 -10.27
C LYS A 231 0.88 -4.04 -11.31
N ASP A 232 -0.17 -3.23 -11.24
CA ASP A 232 -0.35 -2.12 -12.20
C ASP A 232 0.83 -1.11 -12.17
N SER A 233 1.45 -0.91 -11.01
CA SER A 233 2.62 -0.03 -10.82
C SER A 233 3.85 -0.46 -11.61
N TYR A 234 3.99 -1.74 -11.98
CA TYR A 234 5.07 -2.20 -12.86
C TYR A 234 5.00 -1.53 -14.25
N PHE A 235 3.80 -1.34 -14.78
CA PHE A 235 3.60 -0.87 -16.14
C PHE A 235 3.83 0.62 -16.31
N LEU A 236 3.82 1.40 -15.22
CA LEU A 236 4.36 2.77 -15.21
C LEU A 236 5.83 2.76 -15.67
N TYR A 237 6.66 1.94 -15.01
CA TYR A 237 8.07 1.86 -15.34
C TYR A 237 8.32 1.19 -16.70
N LYS A 238 7.53 0.18 -17.07
CA LYS A 238 7.63 -0.41 -18.41
C LYS A 238 7.37 0.65 -19.49
N ALA A 239 6.34 1.49 -19.34
CA ALA A 239 6.04 2.52 -20.32
C ALA A 239 7.14 3.59 -20.40
N ASN A 240 7.78 3.94 -19.28
CA ASN A 240 8.80 4.99 -19.27
C ASN A 240 10.22 4.50 -19.63
N TRP A 241 10.57 3.25 -19.29
CA TRP A 241 11.95 2.75 -19.38
C TRP A 241 12.17 1.70 -20.46
N ASN A 242 11.09 1.12 -21.02
CA ASN A 242 11.19 0.14 -22.09
C ASN A 242 10.84 0.78 -23.44
N PRO A 243 11.72 0.70 -24.46
CA PRO A 243 11.44 1.27 -25.79
C PRO A 243 10.40 0.48 -26.58
N GLU A 244 10.10 -0.77 -26.21
CA GLU A 244 9.12 -1.61 -26.88
C GLU A 244 7.72 -0.98 -26.79
N PRO A 245 7.02 -0.74 -27.92
CA PRO A 245 5.73 -0.08 -27.89
C PRO A 245 4.68 -0.89 -27.11
N MET A 246 3.91 -0.22 -26.27
CA MET A 246 2.93 -0.87 -25.40
C MET A 246 1.77 0.04 -25.01
N VAL A 247 0.63 -0.57 -24.69
CA VAL A 247 -0.53 0.05 -24.04
C VAL A 247 -1.00 -0.90 -22.94
N TYR A 248 -1.36 -0.37 -21.77
CA TYR A 248 -1.79 -1.17 -20.62
C TYR A 248 -2.88 -0.45 -19.82
N ILE A 249 -4.04 -1.09 -19.69
CA ILE A 249 -5.14 -0.65 -18.83
C ILE A 249 -4.77 -0.98 -17.37
N ALA A 250 -4.46 0.05 -16.59
CA ALA A 250 -4.09 -0.05 -15.18
C ALA A 250 -5.34 -0.16 -14.30
N SER A 251 -5.99 -1.31 -14.39
CA SER A 251 -7.11 -1.70 -13.52
C SER A 251 -7.14 -3.21 -13.26
N ARG A 252 -6.03 -3.92 -13.49
CA ARG A 252 -5.96 -5.38 -13.27
C ARG A 252 -5.86 -5.74 -11.79
N ASP A 253 -5.56 -4.75 -10.95
CA ASP A 253 -5.67 -4.86 -9.50
C ASP A 253 -7.07 -4.48 -9.00
N TRP A 254 -8.00 -4.05 -9.88
CA TRP A 254 -9.36 -3.63 -9.51
C TRP A 254 -10.42 -4.06 -10.54
N THR A 255 -10.56 -5.37 -10.73
CA THR A 255 -11.51 -5.96 -11.70
C THR A 255 -12.91 -6.20 -11.13
N GLN A 256 -13.06 -6.15 -9.80
CA GLN A 256 -14.35 -6.15 -9.11
C GLN A 256 -14.55 -4.76 -8.52
N ARG A 257 -15.50 -4.00 -9.07
CA ARG A 257 -15.78 -2.63 -8.66
C ARG A 257 -17.20 -2.52 -8.15
N THR A 258 -17.40 -1.68 -7.15
CA THR A 258 -18.73 -1.19 -6.79
C THR A 258 -18.80 0.31 -6.95
N GLY A 259 -20.01 0.84 -7.07
CA GLY A 259 -20.22 2.27 -7.02
C GLY A 259 -21.70 2.62 -7.00
N THR A 260 -21.92 3.90 -6.67
CA THR A 260 -23.23 4.48 -6.49
C THR A 260 -23.30 5.77 -7.31
N ASN A 261 -24.45 6.06 -7.92
CA ASN A 261 -24.75 7.39 -8.44
C ASN A 261 -25.61 8.13 -7.39
N PRO A 262 -25.07 9.13 -6.66
CA PRO A 262 -25.80 9.82 -5.60
C PRO A 262 -26.94 10.72 -6.13
N ASN A 263 -27.00 10.97 -7.44
CA ASN A 263 -28.01 11.83 -8.06
C ASN A 263 -29.07 11.04 -8.83
N ALA A 264 -29.03 9.70 -8.79
CA ALA A 264 -30.03 8.87 -9.48
C ALA A 264 -31.42 9.10 -8.86
N PRO A 265 -32.48 9.36 -9.65
CA PRO A 265 -33.83 9.46 -9.08
C PRO A 265 -34.30 8.12 -8.48
N ALA A 266 -35.10 8.15 -7.42
CA ALA A 266 -35.72 6.93 -6.89
C ALA A 266 -36.58 6.23 -7.97
N GLY A 267 -36.48 4.90 -8.06
CA GLY A 267 -37.26 4.08 -8.98
C GLY A 267 -36.78 4.12 -10.43
N SER A 268 -35.60 4.67 -10.70
CA SER A 268 -35.06 4.84 -12.06
C SER A 268 -34.10 3.73 -12.51
N GLY A 269 -33.91 2.69 -11.70
CA GLY A 269 -33.13 1.50 -12.04
C GLY A 269 -31.61 1.69 -11.90
N TYR A 270 -30.87 0.90 -12.66
CA TYR A 270 -29.41 0.95 -12.73
C TYR A 270 -28.94 2.17 -13.52
N HIS A 271 -27.87 2.84 -13.06
CA HIS A 271 -27.25 3.98 -13.73
C HIS A 271 -25.78 3.76 -13.99
N GLU A 272 -25.26 4.44 -15.01
CA GLU A 272 -23.82 4.59 -15.18
C GLU A 272 -23.20 5.27 -13.95
N VAL A 273 -22.04 4.78 -13.52
CA VAL A 273 -21.22 5.38 -12.48
C VAL A 273 -19.85 5.68 -13.06
N ILE A 274 -19.53 6.97 -13.09
CA ILE A 274 -18.25 7.45 -13.61
C ILE A 274 -17.16 7.14 -12.59
N GLN A 275 -16.14 6.37 -13.00
CA GLN A 275 -14.94 6.13 -12.20
C GLN A 275 -13.67 6.24 -13.06
N PRO A 276 -12.54 6.66 -12.49
CA PRO A 276 -11.29 6.77 -13.21
C PRO A 276 -10.70 5.39 -13.56
N VAL A 277 -10.10 5.33 -14.74
CA VAL A 277 -9.21 4.25 -15.20
C VAL A 277 -7.97 4.88 -15.80
N ASP A 278 -6.81 4.45 -15.31
CA ASP A 278 -5.53 4.90 -15.86
C ASP A 278 -5.03 3.94 -16.93
N ILE A 279 -4.28 4.48 -17.88
CA ILE A 279 -3.56 3.75 -18.92
C ILE A 279 -2.10 4.17 -18.87
N TYR A 280 -1.20 3.20 -18.91
CA TYR A 280 0.23 3.44 -19.13
C TYR A 280 0.60 3.06 -20.56
N THR A 281 1.35 3.91 -21.26
CA THR A 281 1.69 3.70 -22.68
C THR A 281 2.83 4.59 -23.16
N ASN A 282 3.69 4.05 -24.04
CA ASN A 282 4.70 4.80 -24.79
C ASN A 282 4.32 4.99 -26.28
N LEU A 283 3.02 4.92 -26.56
CA LEU A 283 2.39 5.29 -27.83
C LEU A 283 1.93 6.75 -27.77
N ASP A 284 1.86 7.42 -28.92
CA ASP A 284 1.56 8.85 -28.95
C ASP A 284 0.09 9.17 -28.65
N ASN A 285 -0.83 8.29 -29.05
CA ASN A 285 -2.27 8.48 -28.91
C ASN A 285 -2.97 7.15 -28.65
N ILE A 286 -3.89 7.15 -27.70
CA ILE A 286 -4.72 5.99 -27.35
C ILE A 286 -6.20 6.34 -27.49
N GLU A 287 -6.95 5.51 -28.21
CA GLU A 287 -8.41 5.44 -28.10
C GLU A 287 -8.78 4.45 -27.00
N LEU A 288 -9.66 4.85 -26.07
CA LEU A 288 -10.30 3.94 -25.14
C LEU A 288 -11.76 3.71 -25.54
N ARG A 289 -12.20 2.45 -25.53
CA ARG A 289 -13.59 2.05 -25.71
C ARG A 289 -14.11 1.35 -24.45
N ILE A 290 -15.38 1.55 -24.15
CA ILE A 290 -16.15 0.76 -23.18
C ILE A 290 -17.32 0.12 -23.90
N ASN A 291 -17.47 -1.21 -23.80
CA ASN A 291 -18.55 -1.97 -24.44
C ASN A 291 -18.69 -1.64 -25.95
N GLY A 292 -17.56 -1.46 -26.65
CA GLY A 292 -17.48 -1.08 -28.06
C GLY A 292 -17.67 0.42 -28.38
N LYS A 293 -18.15 1.23 -27.42
CA LYS A 293 -18.35 2.68 -27.56
C LYS A 293 -17.07 3.44 -27.24
N SER A 294 -16.65 4.34 -28.15
CA SER A 294 -15.47 5.19 -27.96
C SER A 294 -15.68 6.23 -26.87
N LEU A 295 -14.67 6.38 -26.00
CA LEU A 295 -14.50 7.45 -25.02
C LEU A 295 -13.50 8.51 -25.52
N GLY A 296 -13.21 8.52 -26.82
CA GLY A 296 -12.30 9.45 -27.47
C GLY A 296 -10.83 9.04 -27.41
N VAL A 297 -10.00 9.90 -28.00
CA VAL A 297 -8.55 9.71 -28.11
C VAL A 297 -7.84 10.71 -27.20
N LYS A 298 -6.81 10.25 -26.48
CA LYS A 298 -5.94 11.09 -25.64
C LYS A 298 -4.48 10.72 -25.85
N SER A 299 -3.60 11.69 -25.61
CA SER A 299 -2.14 11.50 -25.57
C SER A 299 -1.66 11.34 -24.13
N PRO A 300 -0.60 10.55 -23.87
CA PRO A 300 -0.03 10.42 -22.52
C PRO A 300 0.68 11.68 -22.05
N ASP A 301 0.75 11.85 -20.74
CA ASP A 301 1.51 12.90 -20.05
C ASP A 301 3.03 12.60 -20.03
N GLU A 302 3.80 13.44 -19.34
CA GLU A 302 5.26 13.36 -19.24
C GLU A 302 5.80 12.09 -18.55
N ILE A 303 4.94 11.30 -17.91
CA ILE A 303 5.29 9.98 -17.36
C ILE A 303 4.49 8.86 -18.01
N ALA A 304 4.12 9.02 -19.28
CA ALA A 304 3.50 7.96 -20.06
C ALA A 304 2.13 7.51 -19.51
N LYS A 305 1.38 8.40 -18.84
CA LYS A 305 0.08 8.12 -18.21
C LYS A 305 -1.07 8.85 -18.90
N ILE A 306 -2.24 8.21 -18.96
CA ILE A 306 -3.52 8.84 -19.30
C ILE A 306 -4.56 8.41 -18.28
N THR A 307 -5.45 9.32 -17.85
CA THR A 307 -6.63 9.00 -17.04
C THR A 307 -7.92 9.22 -17.85
N TRP A 308 -8.83 8.25 -17.81
CA TRP A 308 -10.18 8.36 -18.35
C TRP A 308 -11.23 8.28 -17.25
N GLU A 309 -12.24 9.13 -17.35
CA GLU A 309 -13.50 9.00 -16.65
C GLU A 309 -14.37 7.99 -17.41
N VAL A 310 -14.56 6.80 -16.82
CA VAL A 310 -15.24 5.67 -17.47
C VAL A 310 -16.64 5.49 -16.87
N PRO A 311 -17.72 5.55 -17.67
CA PRO A 311 -19.08 5.33 -17.20
C PRO A 311 -19.37 3.83 -17.09
N PHE A 312 -19.13 3.25 -15.92
CA PHE A 312 -19.40 1.82 -15.70
C PHE A 312 -20.90 1.56 -15.52
N GLU A 313 -21.41 0.53 -16.19
CA GLU A 313 -22.77 0.04 -16.03
C GLU A 313 -22.82 -1.21 -15.13
N GLN A 314 -24.00 -1.56 -14.61
CA GLN A 314 -24.18 -2.82 -13.88
C GLN A 314 -23.75 -4.04 -14.73
N GLY A 315 -22.88 -4.89 -14.19
CA GLY A 315 -22.40 -6.13 -14.81
C GLY A 315 -21.01 -6.01 -15.45
N ILE A 316 -20.79 -6.80 -16.50
CA ILE A 316 -19.47 -6.87 -17.16
C ILE A 316 -19.30 -5.66 -18.09
N ASN A 317 -18.24 -4.90 -17.86
CA ASN A 317 -17.80 -3.79 -18.69
C ASN A 317 -16.49 -4.17 -19.38
N VAL A 318 -16.46 -4.10 -20.70
CA VAL A 318 -15.30 -4.43 -21.53
C VAL A 318 -14.57 -3.15 -21.89
N LEU A 319 -13.35 -2.99 -21.40
CA LEU A 319 -12.45 -1.91 -21.78
C LEU A 319 -11.49 -2.38 -22.87
N GLU A 320 -11.36 -1.57 -23.91
CA GLU A 320 -10.44 -1.80 -25.03
C GLU A 320 -9.64 -0.53 -25.30
N ALA A 321 -8.34 -0.58 -25.03
CA ALA A 321 -7.41 0.49 -25.31
C ALA A 321 -6.63 0.15 -26.58
N SER A 322 -6.54 1.09 -27.52
CA SER A 322 -5.85 0.88 -28.79
C SER A 322 -5.05 2.09 -29.23
N GLY A 323 -3.89 1.85 -29.81
CA GLY A 323 -3.03 2.87 -30.41
C GLY A 323 -2.17 2.26 -31.52
N GLU A 324 -1.38 3.09 -32.18
CA GLU A 324 -0.52 2.68 -33.29
C GLU A 324 0.90 3.24 -33.11
N LYS A 325 1.90 2.49 -33.58
CA LYS A 325 3.25 3.02 -33.78
C LYS A 325 3.81 2.45 -35.08
N SER A 326 4.23 3.34 -35.98
CA SER A 326 4.81 2.97 -37.29
C SER A 326 3.93 2.01 -38.11
N GLY A 327 2.63 2.26 -38.21
CA GLY A 327 1.71 1.40 -38.97
C GLY A 327 1.29 0.10 -38.26
N LYS A 328 1.83 -0.18 -37.07
CA LYS A 328 1.52 -1.39 -36.30
C LYS A 328 0.54 -1.08 -35.16
N PRO A 329 -0.60 -1.78 -35.08
CA PRO A 329 -1.55 -1.60 -33.99
C PRO A 329 -1.07 -2.28 -32.70
N TYR A 330 -1.40 -1.66 -31.58
CA TYR A 330 -1.18 -2.17 -30.23
C TYR A 330 -2.47 -2.01 -29.45
N THR A 331 -2.89 -3.09 -28.79
CA THR A 331 -4.17 -3.13 -28.08
C THR A 331 -4.02 -3.77 -26.71
N ASP A 332 -4.84 -3.32 -25.77
CA ASP A 332 -5.06 -3.98 -24.50
C ASP A 332 -6.56 -4.11 -24.23
N ARG A 333 -6.97 -5.22 -23.61
CA ARG A 333 -8.38 -5.51 -23.29
C ARG A 333 -8.50 -6.00 -21.85
N LEU A 334 -9.50 -5.48 -21.14
CA LEU A 334 -9.80 -5.85 -19.76
C LEU A 334 -11.30 -5.92 -19.53
N GLU A 335 -11.75 -6.97 -18.83
CA GLU A 335 -13.12 -7.06 -18.33
C GLU A 335 -13.16 -6.67 -16.87
N ILE A 336 -14.10 -5.79 -16.53
CA ILE A 336 -14.35 -5.32 -15.18
C ILE A 336 -15.79 -5.66 -14.84
N ASN A 337 -16.00 -6.40 -13.77
CA ASN A 337 -17.33 -6.60 -13.22
C ASN A 337 -17.65 -5.44 -12.28
N PHE A 338 -18.74 -4.76 -12.57
CA PHE A 338 -19.20 -3.60 -11.82
C PHE A 338 -20.55 -3.90 -11.16
N THR A 339 -20.62 -3.74 -9.85
CA THR A 339 -21.86 -3.84 -9.09
C THR A 339 -22.33 -2.44 -8.75
N TYR A 340 -23.38 -2.00 -9.44
CA TYR A 340 -24.11 -0.80 -9.10
C TYR A 340 -24.91 -1.02 -7.81
N ARG A 341 -24.81 -0.04 -6.91
CA ARG A 341 -25.60 0.03 -5.70
C ARG A 341 -26.40 1.32 -5.71
N SER A 342 -27.70 1.24 -5.46
CA SER A 342 -28.51 2.44 -5.27
C SER A 342 -28.07 3.19 -4.01
N HIS A 343 -28.03 4.52 -4.06
CA HIS A 343 -27.83 5.34 -2.87
C HIS A 343 -29.02 5.22 -1.90
N LEU A 344 -30.20 4.82 -2.41
CA LEU A 344 -31.40 4.49 -1.63
C LEU A 344 -31.56 2.98 -1.56
N LEU A 345 -31.28 2.38 -0.40
CA LEU A 345 -31.29 0.91 -0.24
C LEU A 345 -32.71 0.31 -0.36
N LYS A 346 -33.77 1.11 -0.14
CA LYS A 346 -35.17 0.71 -0.35
C LYS A 346 -35.64 0.79 -1.81
N ASP A 347 -34.80 1.22 -2.76
CA ASP A 347 -35.22 1.35 -4.16
C ASP A 347 -35.48 -0.03 -4.81
N GLU A 348 -36.75 -0.35 -5.03
CA GLU A 348 -37.18 -1.62 -5.62
C GLU A 348 -36.69 -1.84 -7.06
N SER A 349 -36.37 -0.75 -7.78
CA SER A 349 -35.82 -0.85 -9.14
C SER A 349 -34.37 -1.36 -9.15
N VAL A 350 -33.70 -1.34 -8.01
CA VAL A 350 -32.36 -1.93 -7.78
C VAL A 350 -32.40 -2.74 -6.48
N PRO A 351 -32.91 -3.99 -6.52
CA PRO A 351 -33.20 -4.75 -5.30
C PRO A 351 -31.97 -4.98 -4.42
N PHE A 352 -32.08 -4.60 -3.14
CA PHE A 352 -31.07 -4.92 -2.14
C PHE A 352 -30.92 -6.44 -1.96
N ARG A 353 -29.67 -6.93 -2.04
CA ARG A 353 -29.32 -8.34 -1.83
C ARG A 353 -28.37 -8.50 -0.66
N SER A 354 -27.22 -7.86 -0.74
CA SER A 354 -26.20 -7.93 0.29
C SER A 354 -25.31 -6.70 0.22
N LEU A 355 -24.79 -6.28 1.37
CA LEU A 355 -23.81 -5.21 1.49
C LEU A 355 -22.80 -5.57 2.56
N GLY A 356 -21.51 -5.56 2.21
CA GLY A 356 -20.40 -5.63 3.15
C GLY A 356 -19.76 -4.27 3.27
N ILE A 357 -19.39 -3.87 4.49
CA ILE A 357 -18.65 -2.63 4.74
C ILE A 357 -17.36 -2.95 5.48
N ASN A 358 -16.25 -2.40 4.97
CA ASN A 358 -14.95 -2.36 5.61
C ASN A 358 -14.89 -1.17 6.59
N ILE A 359 -15.29 -1.39 7.85
CA ILE A 359 -15.55 -0.32 8.82
C ILE A 359 -14.25 0.42 9.17
N GLY A 360 -14.34 1.75 9.24
CA GLY A 360 -13.19 2.64 9.42
C GLY A 360 -12.25 2.72 8.21
N GLY A 361 -12.48 1.95 7.14
CA GLY A 361 -11.65 1.95 5.94
C GLY A 361 -12.18 2.88 4.85
N ASN A 362 -11.28 3.56 4.14
CA ASN A 362 -11.59 4.40 2.96
C ASN A 362 -11.51 3.62 1.63
N ALA A 363 -11.35 2.30 1.68
CA ALA A 363 -11.08 1.45 0.52
C ALA A 363 -12.07 0.30 0.41
N GLN A 364 -12.40 -0.07 -0.83
CA GLN A 364 -13.06 -1.32 -1.15
C GLN A 364 -12.07 -2.47 -0.93
N PHE A 365 -12.55 -3.56 -0.31
CA PHE A 365 -11.83 -4.81 -0.16
C PHE A 365 -12.55 -5.92 -0.94
N THR A 366 -11.86 -6.59 -1.86
CA THR A 366 -12.39 -7.78 -2.56
C THR A 366 -11.86 -9.05 -1.91
N ASP A 367 -12.75 -9.88 -1.38
CA ASP A 367 -12.35 -11.16 -0.79
C ASP A 367 -12.11 -12.25 -1.85
N ALA A 368 -11.68 -13.43 -1.40
CA ALA A 368 -11.35 -14.56 -2.28
C ALA A 368 -12.55 -15.10 -3.08
N THR A 369 -13.79 -14.78 -2.68
CA THR A 369 -15.02 -15.16 -3.40
C THR A 369 -15.40 -14.18 -4.50
N GLY A 370 -14.72 -13.02 -4.56
CA GLY A 370 -15.04 -11.91 -5.45
C GLY A 370 -16.09 -10.96 -4.88
N PHE A 371 -16.52 -11.15 -3.64
CA PHE A 371 -17.43 -10.23 -2.96
C PHE A 371 -16.66 -8.97 -2.55
N VAL A 372 -17.26 -7.80 -2.83
CA VAL A 372 -16.68 -6.50 -2.53
C VAL A 372 -17.28 -5.95 -1.24
N TRP A 373 -16.41 -5.70 -0.28
CA TRP A 373 -16.67 -4.95 0.94
C TRP A 373 -16.40 -3.49 0.65
N GLU A 374 -17.42 -2.65 0.80
CA GLU A 374 -17.35 -1.25 0.41
C GLU A 374 -16.69 -0.40 1.50
N ALA A 375 -16.16 0.76 1.11
CA ALA A 375 -15.59 1.71 2.06
C ALA A 375 -16.66 2.19 3.05
N ASP A 376 -16.24 2.50 4.27
CA ASP A 376 -17.10 3.04 5.32
C ASP A 376 -17.57 4.47 4.99
N GLN A 377 -18.73 4.86 5.48
CA GLN A 377 -19.29 6.21 5.29
C GLN A 377 -20.20 6.62 6.45
N SER A 378 -20.35 7.92 6.66
CA SER A 378 -21.34 8.45 7.60
C SER A 378 -22.74 8.12 7.12
N TYR A 379 -23.65 7.86 8.06
CA TYR A 379 -25.04 7.59 7.71
C TYR A 379 -25.67 8.74 6.91
N GLU A 380 -26.29 8.37 5.80
CA GLU A 380 -27.16 9.23 5.00
C GLU A 380 -28.57 8.63 4.95
N GLN A 381 -29.59 9.48 5.03
CA GLN A 381 -30.99 9.04 5.04
C GLN A 381 -31.35 8.29 3.75
N GLY A 382 -32.01 7.15 3.88
CA GLY A 382 -32.32 6.23 2.79
C GLY A 382 -31.15 5.29 2.44
N SER A 383 -29.97 5.51 3.00
CA SER A 383 -28.74 4.77 2.71
C SER A 383 -28.26 3.99 3.93
N PHE A 384 -26.94 3.90 4.11
CA PHE A 384 -26.30 3.28 5.26
C PHE A 384 -25.15 4.14 5.79
N GLY A 385 -24.72 3.85 7.01
CA GLY A 385 -23.45 4.35 7.53
C GLY A 385 -23.37 4.35 9.05
N TYR A 386 -22.24 4.84 9.55
CA TYR A 386 -22.02 4.99 10.99
C TYR A 386 -22.72 6.23 11.56
N ILE A 387 -23.08 6.12 12.84
CA ILE A 387 -23.54 7.21 13.69
C ILE A 387 -22.55 7.34 14.86
N GLU A 388 -21.89 8.51 14.93
CA GLU A 388 -20.77 8.79 15.82
C GLU A 388 -19.58 7.81 15.64
N GLY A 389 -18.59 7.92 16.52
CA GLY A 389 -17.37 7.13 16.49
C GLY A 389 -16.26 7.67 15.58
N LYS A 390 -15.04 7.23 15.84
CA LYS A 390 -13.82 7.64 15.15
C LYS A 390 -13.22 6.45 14.41
N GLU A 391 -12.86 6.67 13.15
CA GLU A 391 -12.07 5.69 12.40
C GLU A 391 -10.69 5.54 13.06
N GLY A 392 -10.17 4.32 12.99
CA GLY A 392 -8.84 3.98 13.44
C GLY A 392 -8.27 2.88 12.57
N GLU A 393 -6.95 2.80 12.57
CA GLU A 393 -6.20 1.73 11.94
C GLU A 393 -5.26 1.11 12.98
N PHE A 394 -5.02 -0.19 12.85
CA PHE A 394 -4.04 -0.86 13.67
C PHE A 394 -2.64 -0.52 13.22
N HIS A 395 -1.68 -0.64 14.14
CA HIS A 395 -0.29 -0.41 13.79
C HIS A 395 0.14 -1.36 12.67
N LYS A 396 0.77 -0.85 11.60
CA LYS A 396 1.21 -1.64 10.43
C LYS A 396 2.08 -2.86 10.75
N ASP A 397 2.72 -2.91 11.92
CA ASP A 397 3.56 -4.05 12.34
C ASP A 397 2.77 -5.08 13.17
N LEU A 398 1.49 -4.84 13.40
CA LEU A 398 0.62 -5.71 14.19
C LEU A 398 -0.02 -6.80 13.32
N ILE A 399 0.17 -8.05 13.75
CA ILE A 399 -0.40 -9.23 13.08
C ILE A 399 -1.74 -9.56 13.71
N ILE A 400 -2.78 -9.66 12.89
CA ILE A 400 -4.09 -10.20 13.27
C ILE A 400 -4.18 -11.66 12.84
N TYR A 401 -4.48 -12.55 13.78
CA TYR A 401 -4.62 -13.99 13.59
C TYR A 401 -6.07 -14.39 13.30
N ASN A 402 -6.29 -15.66 12.93
CA ASN A 402 -7.60 -16.27 12.65
C ASN A 402 -8.36 -15.67 11.46
N THR A 403 -7.67 -15.07 10.49
CA THR A 403 -8.30 -14.54 9.27
C THR A 403 -7.35 -14.58 8.08
N GLU A 404 -7.91 -14.80 6.89
CA GLU A 404 -7.23 -14.56 5.61
C GLU A 404 -7.62 -13.20 5.01
N ASN A 405 -8.70 -12.60 5.53
CA ASN A 405 -9.22 -11.29 5.16
C ASN A 405 -8.69 -10.21 6.11
N THR A 406 -7.38 -10.22 6.40
CA THR A 406 -6.71 -9.26 7.28
C THR A 406 -7.09 -7.80 7.03
N PRO A 407 -7.30 -7.33 5.77
CA PRO A 407 -7.72 -5.95 5.53
C PRO A 407 -9.00 -5.52 6.25
N LEU A 408 -9.99 -6.42 6.39
CA LEU A 408 -11.24 -6.13 7.13
C LEU A 408 -11.03 -5.91 8.62
N TYR A 409 -9.90 -6.37 9.15
CA TYR A 409 -9.54 -6.26 10.55
C TYR A 409 -8.36 -5.33 10.76
N TYR A 410 -7.90 -4.63 9.72
CA TYR A 410 -6.82 -3.64 9.85
C TYR A 410 -7.38 -2.27 10.26
N THR A 411 -8.60 -1.95 9.80
CA THR A 411 -9.34 -0.75 10.18
C THR A 411 -10.49 -1.08 11.13
N PHE A 412 -10.95 -0.06 11.85
CA PHE A 412 -12.08 -0.15 12.76
C PHE A 412 -12.70 1.23 12.98
N ARG A 413 -13.90 1.24 13.55
CA ARG A 413 -14.48 2.41 14.17
C ARG A 413 -14.62 2.17 15.66
N GLU A 414 -14.09 3.07 16.47
CA GLU A 414 -14.20 3.06 17.92
C GLU A 414 -15.22 4.10 18.39
N ASP A 415 -15.89 3.82 19.51
CA ASP A 415 -16.83 4.74 20.16
C ASP A 415 -18.05 5.05 19.29
N LEU A 416 -18.46 4.11 18.41
CA LEU A 416 -19.68 4.29 17.65
C LEU A 416 -20.92 4.10 18.54
N SER A 417 -21.95 4.91 18.32
CA SER A 417 -23.24 4.71 18.98
C SER A 417 -24.05 3.65 18.25
N SER A 418 -24.13 3.77 16.92
CA SER A 418 -24.81 2.78 16.09
C SER A 418 -24.31 2.78 14.65
N TYR A 419 -24.64 1.71 13.94
CA TYR A 419 -24.48 1.59 12.49
C TYR A 419 -25.86 1.32 11.89
N ARG A 420 -26.27 2.15 10.93
CA ARG A 420 -27.65 2.15 10.40
C ARG A 420 -27.66 1.83 8.92
N LEU A 421 -28.64 1.04 8.49
CA LEU A 421 -28.94 0.74 7.10
C LEU A 421 -30.45 0.80 6.86
N ASP A 422 -30.88 1.67 5.95
CA ASP A 422 -32.30 1.82 5.58
C ASP A 422 -32.70 0.76 4.54
N VAL A 423 -32.60 -0.52 4.91
CA VAL A 423 -32.91 -1.66 4.03
C VAL A 423 -34.43 -1.91 3.93
N PRO A 424 -34.93 -2.57 2.86
CA PRO A 424 -36.34 -2.96 2.75
C PRO A 424 -36.85 -3.82 3.91
N GLU A 425 -38.17 -3.95 4.06
CA GLU A 425 -38.74 -4.93 4.99
C GLU A 425 -38.24 -6.36 4.66
N GLY A 426 -37.85 -7.12 5.68
CA GLY A 426 -37.41 -8.50 5.47
C GLY A 426 -36.62 -9.08 6.63
N ASP A 427 -36.26 -10.35 6.48
CA ASP A 427 -35.31 -11.02 7.36
C ASP A 427 -33.90 -10.90 6.77
N TYR A 428 -32.97 -10.51 7.63
CA TYR A 428 -31.58 -10.27 7.26
C TYR A 428 -30.66 -11.16 8.07
N GLU A 429 -29.64 -11.68 7.40
CA GLU A 429 -28.44 -12.20 8.03
C GLU A 429 -27.45 -11.06 8.23
N VAL A 430 -27.07 -10.80 9.48
CA VAL A 430 -26.14 -9.75 9.87
C VAL A 430 -24.88 -10.38 10.46
N GLU A 431 -23.76 -10.23 9.78
CA GLU A 431 -22.43 -10.65 10.22
C GLU A 431 -21.69 -9.45 10.81
N LEU A 432 -21.26 -9.56 12.06
CA LEU A 432 -20.47 -8.53 12.75
C LEU A 432 -19.07 -9.06 12.99
N HIS A 433 -18.06 -8.31 12.54
CA HIS A 433 -16.65 -8.69 12.61
C HIS A 433 -15.90 -7.83 13.64
N PHE A 434 -15.07 -8.49 14.44
CA PHE A 434 -14.30 -7.86 15.50
C PHE A 434 -12.89 -8.45 15.59
N ALA A 435 -11.94 -7.62 16.00
CA ALA A 435 -10.63 -8.01 16.50
C ALA A 435 -10.19 -6.98 17.53
N GLU A 436 -9.79 -7.42 18.72
CA GLU A 436 -9.10 -6.54 19.66
C GLU A 436 -7.61 -6.49 19.32
N SER A 437 -7.08 -5.29 19.14
CA SER A 437 -5.66 -5.14 18.83
C SER A 437 -5.03 -3.87 19.41
N GLN A 438 -5.86 -3.02 20.02
CA GLN A 438 -5.36 -2.04 20.96
C GLN A 438 -4.91 -2.79 22.20
N ASP A 439 -3.79 -2.39 22.81
CA ASP A 439 -3.19 -3.04 23.99
C ASP A 439 -4.07 -2.83 25.23
N VAL A 440 -5.29 -3.36 25.19
CA VAL A 440 -6.30 -3.37 26.24
C VAL A 440 -6.41 -4.78 26.78
N GLY A 441 -6.37 -4.89 28.10
CA GLY A 441 -6.49 -6.15 28.80
C GLY A 441 -7.92 -6.70 28.80
N ASN A 442 -8.06 -7.95 29.24
CA ASN A 442 -9.36 -8.57 29.45
C ASN A 442 -10.21 -7.72 30.42
N GLY A 443 -11.47 -7.48 30.07
CA GLY A 443 -12.41 -6.66 30.84
C GLY A 443 -12.23 -5.16 30.70
N GLU A 444 -11.18 -4.68 30.02
CA GLU A 444 -10.94 -3.23 29.82
C GLU A 444 -11.78 -2.66 28.67
N ARG A 445 -12.26 -3.52 27.76
CA ARG A 445 -13.23 -3.16 26.72
C ARG A 445 -14.38 -4.14 26.72
N THR A 446 -15.50 -3.72 27.28
CA THR A 446 -16.75 -4.48 27.30
C THR A 446 -17.93 -3.62 26.87
N PHE A 447 -18.80 -4.17 26.03
CA PHE A 447 -19.96 -3.45 25.52
C PHE A 447 -21.07 -4.42 25.12
N ASN A 448 -22.31 -3.96 25.14
CA ASN A 448 -23.43 -4.69 24.55
C ASN A 448 -23.60 -4.29 23.09
N VAL A 449 -24.21 -5.19 22.32
CA VAL A 449 -24.61 -4.94 20.94
C VAL A 449 -26.04 -5.38 20.77
N SER A 450 -26.87 -4.55 20.13
CA SER A 450 -28.25 -4.88 19.82
C SER A 450 -28.58 -4.52 18.37
N ALA A 451 -29.61 -5.15 17.81
CA ALA A 451 -30.16 -4.81 16.51
C ALA A 451 -31.67 -4.57 16.65
N ASN A 452 -32.13 -3.37 16.30
CA ASN A 452 -33.52 -2.93 16.46
C ASN A 452 -34.07 -3.23 17.88
N GLY A 453 -33.26 -2.95 18.90
CA GLY A 453 -33.59 -3.19 20.31
C GLY A 453 -33.44 -4.65 20.78
N ASN A 454 -33.24 -5.63 19.89
CA ASN A 454 -32.98 -7.01 20.27
C ASN A 454 -31.50 -7.21 20.60
N VAL A 455 -31.20 -7.76 21.77
CA VAL A 455 -29.82 -8.00 22.21
C VAL A 455 -29.16 -9.07 21.35
N LEU A 456 -28.03 -8.72 20.72
CA LEU A 456 -27.16 -9.65 19.98
C LEU A 456 -26.03 -10.16 20.87
N PHE A 457 -25.43 -9.24 21.65
CA PHE A 457 -24.47 -9.53 22.70
C PHE A 457 -24.87 -8.75 23.96
N ASP A 458 -25.13 -9.46 25.05
CA ASP A 458 -25.44 -8.83 26.35
C ASP A 458 -24.20 -8.17 26.97
N THR A 459 -23.05 -8.84 26.86
CA THR A 459 -21.73 -8.29 27.16
C THR A 459 -20.71 -8.98 26.28
N LEU A 460 -20.03 -8.21 25.44
CA LEU A 460 -18.94 -8.67 24.58
C LEU A 460 -17.63 -8.11 25.11
N ASP A 461 -16.66 -8.98 25.38
CA ASP A 461 -15.26 -8.63 25.62
C ASP A 461 -14.41 -9.25 24.50
N PRO A 462 -14.10 -8.51 23.41
CA PRO A 462 -13.38 -9.08 22.29
C PRO A 462 -12.01 -9.69 22.67
N ALA A 463 -11.28 -9.08 23.61
CA ALA A 463 -10.00 -9.61 24.10
C ALA A 463 -10.19 -10.79 25.05
N GLY A 464 -11.12 -10.70 26.01
CA GLY A 464 -11.37 -11.77 26.98
C GLY A 464 -12.01 -13.01 26.39
N ASP A 465 -13.01 -12.84 25.52
CA ASP A 465 -13.82 -13.93 24.98
C ASP A 465 -13.13 -14.66 23.81
N TYR A 466 -12.39 -13.93 22.97
CA TYR A 466 -11.80 -14.47 21.73
C TYR A 466 -10.27 -14.37 21.68
N GLY A 467 -9.67 -13.51 22.51
CA GLY A 467 -8.24 -13.33 22.64
C GLY A 467 -7.70 -12.11 21.88
N PHE A 468 -6.65 -11.50 22.43
CA PHE A 468 -5.93 -10.39 21.81
C PHE A 468 -5.38 -10.76 20.42
N ARG A 469 -5.55 -9.85 19.47
CA ARG A 469 -5.16 -9.93 18.04
C ARG A 469 -5.76 -11.11 17.29
N LYS A 470 -6.94 -11.57 17.68
CA LYS A 470 -7.65 -12.65 16.98
C LYS A 470 -8.92 -12.10 16.35
N ALA A 471 -9.01 -12.22 15.04
CA ALA A 471 -10.23 -11.96 14.31
C ALA A 471 -11.30 -12.99 14.65
N PHE A 472 -12.54 -12.52 14.78
CA PHE A 472 -13.72 -13.36 14.80
C PHE A 472 -14.90 -12.63 14.15
N PHE A 473 -15.97 -13.37 13.89
CA PHE A 473 -17.25 -12.81 13.49
C PHE A 473 -18.39 -13.64 14.08
N LYS A 474 -19.57 -13.03 14.19
CA LYS A 474 -20.82 -13.70 14.55
C LYS A 474 -21.93 -13.28 13.62
N THR A 475 -22.80 -14.24 13.33
CA THR A 475 -23.94 -14.08 12.43
C THR A 475 -25.25 -14.12 13.21
N PHE A 476 -26.12 -13.17 12.92
CA PHE A 476 -27.42 -13.02 13.57
C PHE A 476 -28.53 -12.92 12.52
N THR A 477 -29.74 -13.30 12.91
CA THR A 477 -30.94 -13.07 12.09
C THR A 477 -31.70 -11.89 12.68
N VAL A 478 -31.93 -10.85 11.88
CA VAL A 478 -32.65 -9.64 12.30
C VAL A 478 -33.80 -9.40 11.35
N ARG A 479 -35.02 -9.24 11.90
CA ARG A 479 -36.20 -8.83 11.14
C ARG A 479 -36.27 -7.31 11.13
N VAL A 480 -36.46 -6.73 9.96
CA VAL A 480 -36.73 -5.29 9.76
C VAL A 480 -38.18 -5.15 9.31
N THR A 481 -38.94 -4.29 9.98
CA THR A 481 -40.32 -3.94 9.61
C THR A 481 -40.36 -2.72 8.66
N GLU A 482 -41.50 -2.44 8.03
CA GLU A 482 -41.64 -1.42 6.98
C GLU A 482 -41.14 -0.02 7.40
N ASP A 483 -41.50 0.40 8.61
CA ASP A 483 -41.18 1.71 9.20
C ASP A 483 -39.82 1.78 9.89
N GLU A 484 -39.06 0.68 9.88
CA GLU A 484 -37.77 0.58 10.55
C GLU A 484 -36.60 0.65 9.57
N SER A 485 -35.45 1.01 10.13
CA SER A 485 -34.13 0.75 9.54
C SER A 485 -33.52 -0.45 10.27
N LEU A 486 -32.53 -1.10 9.66
CA LEU A 486 -31.64 -1.99 10.40
C LEU A 486 -30.64 -1.11 11.17
N GLU A 487 -30.78 -1.04 12.48
CA GLU A 487 -29.89 -0.29 13.35
C GLU A 487 -29.17 -1.22 14.32
N ILE A 488 -27.84 -1.27 14.21
CA ILE A 488 -26.96 -1.98 15.13
C ILE A 488 -26.44 -1.00 16.15
N SER A 489 -26.91 -1.07 17.40
CA SER A 489 -26.52 -0.15 18.48
C SER A 489 -25.48 -0.77 19.40
N PHE A 490 -24.55 0.06 19.89
CA PHE A 490 -23.43 -0.33 20.72
C PHE A 490 -23.50 0.39 22.07
N GLY A 491 -23.80 -0.36 23.14
CA GLY A 491 -23.89 0.19 24.49
C GLY A 491 -22.58 -0.04 25.25
N LYS A 492 -21.86 1.05 25.53
CA LYS A 492 -20.64 1.02 26.36
C LYS A 492 -20.92 0.47 27.77
N ILE A 493 -20.11 -0.48 28.23
CA ILE A 493 -20.05 -0.93 29.63
C ILE A 493 -18.72 -0.46 30.24
N THR A 494 -17.58 -0.94 29.70
CA THR A 494 -16.21 -0.52 30.04
C THR A 494 -15.41 -0.27 28.76
N GLY A 495 -14.51 0.70 28.73
CA GLY A 495 -13.79 1.06 27.50
C GLY A 495 -14.73 1.62 26.43
N LYS A 496 -14.31 1.67 25.17
CA LYS A 496 -15.15 2.17 24.06
C LYS A 496 -15.55 1.00 23.15
N PRO A 497 -16.78 0.91 22.63
CA PRO A 497 -17.12 -0.11 21.65
C PRO A 497 -16.24 -0.01 20.39
N LEU A 498 -16.05 -1.12 19.66
CA LEU A 498 -15.39 -1.11 18.37
C LEU A 498 -16.09 -2.05 17.38
N LEU A 499 -15.93 -1.79 16.08
CA LEU A 499 -16.38 -2.66 14.99
C LEU A 499 -15.37 -2.61 13.84
N ASN A 500 -15.07 -3.77 13.23
CA ASN A 500 -14.09 -3.89 12.13
C ASN A 500 -14.75 -4.06 10.75
N ALA A 501 -15.83 -4.84 10.66
CA ALA A 501 -16.61 -4.99 9.44
C ALA A 501 -18.05 -5.41 9.76
N ILE A 502 -18.95 -5.15 8.81
CA ILE A 502 -20.34 -5.62 8.86
C ILE A 502 -20.74 -6.15 7.49
N LYS A 503 -21.46 -7.27 7.45
CA LYS A 503 -22.13 -7.77 6.25
C LYS A 503 -23.61 -7.98 6.54
N VAL A 504 -24.45 -7.41 5.70
CA VAL A 504 -25.91 -7.56 5.78
C VAL A 504 -26.38 -8.23 4.50
N SER A 505 -27.06 -9.36 4.61
CA SER A 505 -27.60 -10.11 3.46
C SER A 505 -29.08 -10.39 3.68
N ARG A 506 -29.91 -10.12 2.69
CA ARG A 506 -31.35 -10.44 2.72
C ARG A 506 -31.54 -11.95 2.55
N LYS A 507 -32.37 -12.57 3.40
CA LYS A 507 -32.68 -14.00 3.34
C LYS A 507 -33.67 -14.38 2.25
#